data_AF-A0A261ATI3-F1
#
_entry.id   AF-A0A261ATI3-F1
#
_cell.length_a   1.000
_cell.length_b   1.000
_cell.length_c   1.000
_cell.angle_alpha   90.00
_cell.angle_beta   90.00
_cell.angle_gamma   90.00
#
_symmetry.space_group_name_H-M   'P 1'
#
loop_
_entity.id
_entity.type
_entity.pdbx_description
1 polymer ?
#
loop_
_entity_poly.entity_id
_entity_poly.type
_entity_poly.pdbx_seq_one_letter_code
_entity_poly.pdbx_strand_id
1 'polypeptide(L)'
;MKLADMFDAKRVRQKCEVYLIKKSRKSLKRKLDLAVQFNSSELKRKCLENVKTVEDIRSVIPDNLEEMDHSVLASLLGKAIEFSRK
;
A
#
# COMPACT_ATOMS: atom_id res chain seq x y z
N MET A 1 -21.83 -3.50 -25.35
CA MET A 1 -20.51 -2.84 -25.25
C MET A 1 -20.13 -2.52 -23.80
N LYS A 2 -20.90 -1.73 -23.05
CA LYS A 2 -20.55 -1.28 -21.68
C LYS A 2 -20.02 -2.36 -20.71
N LEU A 3 -20.54 -3.58 -20.78
CA LEU A 3 -20.08 -4.69 -19.93
C LEU A 3 -18.65 -5.12 -20.30
N ALA A 4 -18.36 -5.31 -21.59
CA ALA A 4 -17.04 -5.72 -22.07
C ALA A 4 -15.97 -4.68 -21.69
N ASP A 5 -16.27 -3.39 -21.86
CA ASP A 5 -15.38 -2.29 -21.49
C ASP A 5 -15.08 -2.26 -19.98
N MET A 6 -16.08 -2.55 -19.14
CA MET A 6 -15.89 -2.67 -17.69
C MET A 6 -15.02 -3.87 -17.31
N PHE A 7 -15.18 -5.01 -18.00
CA PHE A 7 -14.37 -6.21 -17.77
C PHE A 7 -12.92 -6.01 -18.20
N ASP A 8 -12.69 -5.33 -19.32
CA ASP A 8 -11.33 -5.00 -19.78
C ASP A 8 -10.64 -4.01 -18.84
N ALA A 9 -11.35 -2.97 -18.39
CA ALA A 9 -10.84 -2.05 -17.37
C ALA A 9 -10.51 -2.75 -16.04
N LYS A 10 -11.27 -3.79 -15.64
CA LYS A 10 -10.97 -4.60 -14.45
C LYS A 10 -9.71 -5.46 -14.67
N ARG A 11 -9.56 -6.09 -15.83
CA ARG A 11 -8.37 -6.87 -16.19
C ARG A 11 -7.09 -6.02 -16.23
N VAL A 12 -7.19 -4.82 -16.80
CA VAL A 12 -6.06 -3.87 -16.84
C VAL A 12 -5.66 -3.44 -15.42
N ARG A 13 -6.63 -3.12 -14.55
CA ARG A 13 -6.35 -2.81 -13.13
C ARG A 13 -5.63 -3.95 -12.43
N GLN A 14 -6.11 -5.19 -12.54
CA GLN A 14 -5.46 -6.36 -11.93
C GLN A 14 -4.02 -6.56 -12.44
N LYS A 15 -3.77 -6.39 -13.75
CA LYS A 15 -2.42 -6.46 -14.31
C LYS A 15 -1.52 -5.35 -13.75
N CYS A 16 -2.04 -4.13 -13.60
CA CYS A 16 -1.32 -3.02 -12.99
C CYS A 16 -1.00 -3.30 -11.53
N GLU A 17 -1.95 -3.83 -10.74
CA GLU A 17 -1.74 -4.21 -9.34
C GLU A 17 -0.64 -5.27 -9.21
N VAL A 18 -0.70 -6.34 -10.01
CA VAL A 18 0.34 -7.39 -10.03
C VAL A 18 1.71 -6.82 -10.43
N TYR A 19 1.74 -5.95 -11.43
CA TYR A 19 2.99 -5.30 -11.86
C TYR A 19 3.57 -4.39 -10.76
N LEU A 20 2.72 -3.58 -10.11
CA LEU A 20 3.11 -2.69 -9.02
C LEU A 20 3.64 -3.44 -7.80
N ILE A 21 3.05 -4.59 -7.46
CA ILE A 21 3.50 -5.43 -6.36
C ILE A 21 4.81 -6.14 -6.71
N LYS A 22 4.81 -6.91 -7.81
CA LYS A 22 5.83 -7.93 -8.08
C LYS A 22 6.99 -7.47 -8.96
N LYS A 23 6.78 -6.48 -9.83
CA LYS A 23 7.76 -6.10 -10.87
C LYS A 23 8.29 -4.68 -10.74
N SER A 24 7.52 -3.79 -10.13
CA SER A 24 7.92 -2.40 -9.93
C SER A 24 8.99 -2.27 -8.83
N ARG A 25 10.15 -1.71 -9.20
CA ARG A 25 11.23 -1.31 -8.27
C ARG A 25 10.90 -0.05 -7.44
N LYS A 26 9.62 0.33 -7.34
CA LYS A 26 9.19 1.48 -6.52
C LYS A 26 9.43 1.21 -5.03
N SER A 27 9.72 2.29 -4.31
CA SER A 27 9.83 2.27 -2.85
C SER A 27 8.53 1.83 -2.19
N LEU A 28 8.63 1.32 -0.96
CA LEU A 28 7.48 0.89 -0.17
C LEU A 28 6.46 2.02 0.03
N LYS A 29 6.93 3.24 0.31
CA LYS A 29 6.11 4.47 0.39
C LYS A 29 5.25 4.65 -0.85
N ARG A 30 5.86 4.63 -2.04
CA ARG A 30 5.12 4.87 -3.28
C ARG A 30 4.12 3.75 -3.61
N LYS A 31 4.39 2.51 -3.17
CA LYS A 31 3.43 1.40 -3.32
C LYS A 31 2.23 1.59 -2.40
N LEU A 32 2.46 2.06 -1.18
CA LEU A 32 1.44 2.33 -0.17
C LEU A 32 0.54 3.52 -0.57
N ASP A 33 1.14 4.63 -1.05
CA ASP A 33 0.40 5.78 -1.59
C ASP A 33 -0.56 5.36 -2.69
N LEU A 34 -0.08 4.49 -3.58
CA LEU A 34 -0.86 4.04 -4.72
C LEU A 34 -1.99 3.08 -4.31
N ALA A 35 -1.76 2.29 -3.26
CA ALA A 35 -2.78 1.44 -2.66
C ALA A 35 -3.93 2.28 -2.06
N VAL A 36 -3.60 3.42 -1.45
CA VAL A 36 -4.58 4.42 -0.98
C VAL A 36 -5.31 5.04 -2.16
N GLN A 37 -4.58 5.56 -3.15
CA GLN A 37 -5.17 6.25 -4.32
C GLN A 37 -6.14 5.36 -5.11
N PHE A 38 -5.84 4.07 -5.27
CA PHE A 38 -6.73 3.13 -5.94
C PHE A 38 -7.74 2.44 -5.02
N ASN A 39 -7.78 2.82 -3.73
CA ASN A 39 -8.60 2.18 -2.70
C ASN A 39 -8.49 0.64 -2.70
N SER A 40 -7.29 0.13 -2.97
CA SER A 40 -7.04 -1.31 -3.12
C SER A 40 -6.58 -1.89 -1.78
N SER A 41 -7.52 -2.51 -1.07
CA SER A 41 -7.27 -3.15 0.24
C SER A 41 -6.22 -4.25 0.16
N GLU A 42 -6.18 -5.01 -0.94
CA GLU A 42 -5.18 -6.04 -1.17
C GLU A 42 -3.77 -5.45 -1.28
N LEU A 43 -3.62 -4.34 -2.01
CA LEU A 43 -2.34 -3.63 -2.11
C LEU A 43 -1.91 -3.06 -0.76
N LYS A 44 -2.84 -2.45 -0.01
CA LYS A 44 -2.57 -1.92 1.34
C LYS A 44 -2.02 -3.03 2.24
N ARG A 45 -2.72 -4.16 2.33
CA ARG A 45 -2.30 -5.32 3.12
C ARG A 45 -0.91 -5.83 2.74
N LYS A 46 -0.66 -6.06 1.44
CA LYS A 46 0.65 -6.53 0.96
C LYS A 46 1.78 -5.54 1.23
N CYS A 47 1.52 -4.24 1.13
CA CYS A 47 2.54 -3.24 1.48
C CYS A 47 2.85 -3.29 2.99
N LEU A 48 1.82 -3.35 3.83
CA LEU A 48 1.98 -3.46 5.28
C LEU A 48 2.68 -4.77 5.70
N GLU A 49 2.46 -5.89 5.02
CA GLU A 49 3.19 -7.15 5.25
C GLU A 49 4.69 -7.04 4.95
N ASN A 50 5.09 -6.15 4.04
CA ASN A 50 6.49 -5.90 3.74
C ASN A 50 7.16 -4.96 4.76
N VAL A 51 6.40 -4.30 5.65
CA VAL A 51 6.92 -3.55 6.79
C VAL A 51 7.35 -4.55 7.87
N LYS A 52 8.66 -4.80 7.96
CA LYS A 52 9.25 -5.81 8.85
C LYS A 52 10.10 -5.21 9.96
N THR A 53 10.50 -3.95 9.82
CA THR A 53 11.39 -3.25 10.74
C THR A 53 10.89 -1.83 11.06
N VAL A 54 11.42 -1.22 12.12
CA VAL A 54 11.16 0.20 12.44
C VAL A 54 11.69 1.12 11.34
N GLU A 55 12.79 0.76 10.68
CA GLU A 55 13.33 1.51 9.55
C GLU A 55 12.36 1.50 8.35
N ASP A 56 11.67 0.39 8.10
CA ASP A 56 10.63 0.33 7.08
C ASP A 56 9.49 1.31 7.40
N ILE A 57 9.07 1.39 8.68
CA ILE A 57 8.05 2.34 9.15
C ILE A 57 8.52 3.79 8.90
N ARG A 58 9.76 4.12 9.28
CA ARG A 58 10.35 5.44 9.03
C ARG A 58 10.41 5.78 7.54
N SER A 59 10.65 4.79 6.68
CA SER A 59 10.72 4.99 5.22
C SER A 59 9.37 5.30 4.56
N VAL A 60 8.25 4.93 5.20
CA VAL A 60 6.89 5.12 4.66
C VAL A 60 6.16 6.29 5.25
N ILE A 61 6.54 6.73 6.45
CA ILE A 61 5.93 7.90 7.10
C ILE A 61 6.22 9.16 6.24
N PRO A 62 5.18 9.94 5.87
CA PRO A 62 5.35 11.24 5.24
C PRO A 62 5.77 12.30 6.26
N ASP A 63 6.29 13.43 5.77
CA ASP A 63 6.68 14.56 6.63
C ASP A 63 5.45 15.16 7.35
N ASN A 64 4.30 15.18 6.67
CA ASN A 64 3.00 15.55 7.25
C ASN A 64 2.12 14.31 7.46
N LEU A 65 1.90 13.92 8.72
CA LEU A 65 1.07 12.77 9.07
C LEU A 65 -0.42 12.96 8.75
N GLU A 66 -0.91 14.20 8.67
CA GLU A 66 -2.31 14.49 8.36
C GLU A 66 -2.69 14.12 6.92
N GLU A 67 -1.72 14.10 6.02
CA GLU A 67 -1.90 13.70 4.62
C GLU A 67 -1.96 12.18 4.44
N MET A 68 -1.59 11.42 5.48
CA MET A 68 -1.59 9.96 5.41
C MET A 68 -2.98 9.40 5.69
N ASP A 69 -3.36 8.40 4.89
CA ASP A 69 -4.59 7.64 5.11
C ASP A 69 -4.66 7.08 6.54
N HIS A 70 -5.72 7.41 7.28
CA HIS A 70 -5.87 7.04 8.69
C HIS A 70 -5.87 5.52 8.92
N SER A 71 -6.35 4.72 7.97
CA SER A 71 -6.32 3.25 8.09
C SER A 71 -4.89 2.71 7.99
N VAL A 72 -4.07 3.34 7.15
CA VAL A 72 -2.64 3.04 7.04
C VAL A 72 -1.90 3.49 8.29
N LEU A 73 -2.18 4.70 8.80
CA LEU A 73 -1.59 5.20 10.05
C LEU A 73 -1.87 4.28 11.24
N ALA A 74 -3.12 3.87 11.43
CA ALA A 74 -3.50 2.94 12.49
C ALA A 74 -2.75 1.61 12.39
N SER A 75 -2.59 1.08 11.17
CA SER A 75 -1.88 -0.17 10.94
C SER A 75 -0.38 -0.07 11.22
N LEU A 76 0.25 1.05 10.82
CA LEU A 76 1.67 1.32 11.10
C LEU A 76 1.93 1.52 12.59
N LEU A 77 1.04 2.22 13.29
CA LEU A 77 1.12 2.41 14.73
C LEU A 77 1.04 1.07 15.48
N GLY A 78 0.12 0.20 15.10
CA GLY A 78 0.02 -1.15 15.64
C GLY A 78 1.33 -1.93 15.50
N LYS A 79 1.92 -1.93 14.29
CA LYS A 79 3.22 -2.57 14.03
C LYS A 79 4.36 -1.95 14.84
N ALA A 80 4.39 -0.62 14.99
CA ALA A 80 5.42 0.04 15.80
C ALA A 80 5.37 -0.41 17.27
N ILE A 81 4.17 -0.55 17.84
CA ILE A 81 3.95 -1.05 19.19
C ILE A 81 4.34 -2.54 19.31
N GLU A 82 4.06 -3.35 18.28
CA GLU A 82 4.52 -4.74 18.24
C GLU A 82 6.06 -4.84 18.23
N PHE A 83 6.73 -3.96 17.47
CA PHE A 83 8.19 -3.92 17.43
C PHE A 83 8.81 -3.41 18.73
N SER A 84 8.15 -2.53 19.48
CA SER A 84 8.66 -2.05 20.77
C SER A 84 8.55 -3.08 21.90
N ARG A 85 7.81 -4.18 21.71
CA ARG A 85 7.67 -5.27 22.69
C ARG A 85 8.72 -6.37 22.54
N LYS A 86 9.50 -6.35 21.45
CA LYS A 86 10.63 -7.24 21.20
C LYS A 86 11.91 -6.62 21.70
#